data_AF-A0A352JXZ0-F1
#
_entry.id   AF-A0A352JXZ0-F1
#
_cell.length_a   1.000
_cell.length_b   1.000
_cell.length_c   1.000
_cell.angle_alpha   90.00
_cell.angle_beta   90.00
_cell.angle_gamma   90.00
#
_symmetry.space_group_name_H-M   'P 1'
#
loop_
_entity.id
_entity.type
_entity.pdbx_description
1 polymer ?
#
loop_
_entity_poly.entity_id
_entity_poly.type
_entity_poly.pdbx_seq_one_letter_code
_entity_poly.pdbx_strand_id
1 'polypeptide(L)'
;RDANLARVLTPQVSQSVGVWNRVSQRAGGNLPSETHVIADAVEFSDLEFLIEHTPKHVLLTGGSALAMPVPGRLGIASQNTSPDPKPGPRAIVFSGSCSQMTQRQVAHYVTSHPSYQITPETLDADAIAACIDWLQSLDSTETPLIYATASPESVKASQASLGVSEAGALVEHAMASIAQAAYQQGMRRFVVAGGETSGAVTQALGITEVMIGEEICPGVPWVYGGLQNDVIALALKSGNFGTPTFFSDALALLESE
;
A
#
# COMPACT_ATOMS: atom_id res chain seq x y z
N ARG A 1 -18.18 -17.61 -3.87
CA ARG A 1 -16.71 -17.83 -3.79
C ARG A 1 -16.47 -18.93 -2.77
N ASP A 2 -15.59 -19.89 -3.05
CA ASP A 2 -15.22 -20.94 -2.08
C ASP A 2 -14.28 -20.34 -1.02
N ALA A 3 -14.55 -20.61 0.26
CA ALA A 3 -13.78 -20.11 1.40
C ALA A 3 -12.80 -21.16 1.95
N ASN A 4 -12.84 -22.40 1.46
CA ASN A 4 -11.88 -23.43 1.87
C ASN A 4 -10.58 -23.26 1.09
N LEU A 5 -9.55 -22.73 1.77
CA LEU A 5 -8.27 -22.43 1.15
C LEU A 5 -7.56 -23.66 0.57
N ALA A 6 -7.74 -24.85 1.15
CA ALA A 6 -7.17 -26.07 0.59
C ALA A 6 -7.79 -26.38 -0.78
N ARG A 7 -9.12 -26.33 -0.92
CA ARG A 7 -9.80 -26.52 -2.21
C ARG A 7 -9.50 -25.41 -3.21
N VAL A 8 -9.31 -24.18 -2.74
CA VAL A 8 -8.89 -23.07 -3.60
C VAL A 8 -7.47 -23.27 -4.12
N LEU A 9 -6.56 -23.80 -3.29
CA LEU A 9 -5.16 -24.03 -3.66
C LEU A 9 -4.96 -25.29 -4.51
N THR A 10 -5.69 -26.39 -4.25
CA THR A 10 -5.55 -27.67 -4.97
C THR A 10 -5.45 -27.54 -6.49
N PRO A 11 -6.32 -26.80 -7.21
CA PRO A 11 -6.22 -26.71 -8.67
C PRO A 11 -5.03 -25.87 -9.18
N GLN A 12 -4.28 -25.20 -8.29
CA GLN A 12 -3.17 -24.30 -8.63
C GLN A 12 -1.79 -24.93 -8.43
N VAL A 13 -1.72 -26.14 -7.85
CA VAL A 13 -0.48 -26.83 -7.53
C VAL A 13 -0.51 -28.28 -8.01
N SER A 14 0.67 -28.87 -8.24
CA SER A 14 0.80 -30.25 -8.71
C SER A 14 0.99 -31.28 -7.59
N GLN A 15 1.33 -30.82 -6.38
CA GLN A 15 1.59 -31.67 -5.21
C GLN A 15 0.40 -31.67 -4.23
N SER A 16 0.43 -32.56 -3.24
CA SER A 16 -0.66 -32.74 -2.29
C SER A 16 -0.90 -31.49 -1.43
N VAL A 17 -2.18 -31.24 -1.12
CA VAL A 17 -2.62 -30.15 -0.25
C VAL A 17 -3.34 -30.73 0.96
N GLY A 18 -2.83 -30.45 2.15
CA GLY A 18 -3.39 -30.84 3.45
C GLY A 18 -3.85 -29.65 4.28
N VAL A 19 -4.47 -29.93 5.42
CA VAL A 19 -4.88 -28.92 6.40
C VAL A 19 -4.37 -29.32 7.77
N TRP A 20 -3.60 -28.45 8.42
CA TRP A 20 -3.25 -28.58 9.82
C TRP A 20 -4.24 -27.76 10.64
N ASN A 21 -5.34 -28.38 11.02
CA ASN A 21 -6.42 -27.69 11.72
C ASN A 21 -6.05 -27.36 13.17
N ARG A 22 -6.70 -26.33 13.74
CA ARG A 22 -6.41 -25.82 15.08
C ARG A 22 -6.59 -26.87 16.19
N VAL A 23 -7.54 -27.80 16.02
CA VAL A 23 -7.79 -28.88 16.99
C VAL A 23 -6.58 -29.82 17.06
N SER A 24 -6.05 -30.22 15.91
CA SER A 24 -4.85 -31.06 15.82
C SER A 24 -3.63 -30.34 16.37
N GLN A 25 -3.44 -29.06 16.04
CA GLN A 25 -2.35 -28.23 16.57
C GLN A 25 -2.36 -28.21 18.11
N ARG A 26 -3.53 -27.92 18.72
CA ARG A 26 -3.68 -27.86 20.18
C ARG A 26 -3.51 -29.20 20.89
N ALA A 27 -3.74 -30.30 20.18
CA ALA A 27 -3.48 -31.65 20.69
C ALA A 27 -2.01 -32.08 20.56
N GLY A 28 -1.11 -31.20 20.07
CA GLY A 28 0.29 -31.53 19.79
C GLY A 28 0.47 -32.41 18.55
N GLY A 29 -0.52 -32.44 17.65
CA GLY A 29 -0.44 -33.19 16.40
C GLY A 29 0.62 -32.59 15.47
N ASN A 30 1.44 -33.46 14.89
CA ASN A 30 2.52 -33.07 13.97
C ASN A 30 1.98 -32.40 12.70
N LEU A 31 2.85 -31.67 12.01
CA LEU A 31 2.60 -31.18 10.66
C LEU A 31 2.19 -32.36 9.74
N PRO A 32 1.11 -32.21 8.94
CA PRO A 32 0.72 -33.20 7.94
C PRO A 32 1.84 -33.49 6.91
N SER A 33 1.81 -34.67 6.31
CA SER A 33 2.84 -35.13 5.35
C SER A 33 2.69 -34.55 3.93
N GLU A 34 1.59 -33.85 3.67
CA GLU A 34 1.31 -33.19 2.40
C GLU A 34 2.33 -32.08 2.10
N THR A 35 2.59 -31.84 0.82
CA THR A 35 3.60 -30.86 0.39
C THR A 35 3.18 -29.43 0.69
N HIS A 36 1.90 -29.12 0.48
CA HIS A 36 1.32 -27.83 0.82
C HIS A 36 0.36 -28.02 1.99
N VAL A 37 0.54 -27.26 3.06
CA VAL A 37 -0.32 -27.38 4.25
C VAL A 37 -0.93 -26.02 4.55
N ILE A 38 -2.27 -25.96 4.53
CA ILE A 38 -3.00 -24.81 5.07
C ILE A 38 -3.09 -24.99 6.59
N ALA A 39 -2.51 -24.07 7.34
CA ALA A 39 -2.58 -24.07 8.79
C ALA A 39 -3.65 -23.10 9.29
N ASP A 40 -4.48 -23.53 10.25
CA ASP A 40 -5.42 -22.63 10.92
C ASP A 40 -4.67 -21.67 11.85
N ALA A 41 -5.12 -20.42 11.89
CA ALA A 41 -4.78 -19.45 12.93
C ALA A 41 -5.98 -18.51 13.14
N VAL A 42 -6.50 -18.42 14.36
CA VAL A 42 -7.62 -17.53 14.70
C VAL A 42 -7.26 -16.49 15.75
N GLU A 43 -6.15 -16.68 16.45
CA GLU A 43 -5.57 -15.73 17.41
C GLU A 43 -4.04 -15.71 17.28
N PHE A 44 -3.39 -14.69 17.86
CA PHE A 44 -1.95 -14.47 17.70
C PHE A 44 -1.10 -15.65 18.23
N SER A 45 -1.53 -16.29 19.31
CA SER A 45 -0.85 -17.47 19.88
C SER A 45 -0.84 -18.67 18.93
N ASP A 46 -1.82 -18.80 18.03
CA ASP A 46 -1.79 -19.84 17.00
C ASP A 46 -0.64 -19.55 16.00
N LEU A 47 -0.35 -18.27 15.67
CA LEU A 47 0.79 -17.91 14.82
C LEU A 47 2.13 -18.21 15.49
N GLU A 48 2.26 -17.90 16.79
CA GLU A 48 3.45 -18.25 17.57
C GLU A 48 3.68 -19.76 17.60
N PHE A 49 2.60 -20.54 17.76
CA PHE A 49 2.63 -21.99 17.69
C PHE A 49 3.16 -22.47 16.33
N LEU A 50 2.67 -21.91 15.22
CA LEU A 50 3.12 -22.30 13.88
C LEU A 50 4.61 -22.03 13.67
N ILE A 51 5.12 -20.88 14.11
CA ILE A 51 6.56 -20.57 14.00
C ILE A 51 7.41 -21.52 14.85
N GLU A 52 6.92 -21.94 16.02
CA GLU A 52 7.66 -22.85 16.90
C GLU A 52 7.65 -24.31 16.44
N HIS A 53 6.51 -24.78 15.95
CA HIS A 53 6.29 -26.21 15.69
C HIS A 53 6.45 -26.59 14.23
N THR A 54 6.61 -25.62 13.33
CA THR A 54 6.95 -25.90 11.94
C THR A 54 8.42 -26.34 11.84
N PRO A 55 8.72 -27.50 11.24
CA PRO A 55 10.09 -27.96 11.06
C PRO A 55 10.92 -26.97 10.22
N LYS A 56 12.20 -26.79 10.58
CA LYS A 56 13.12 -25.83 9.90
C LYS A 56 13.31 -26.07 8.39
N HIS A 57 13.01 -27.27 7.88
CA HIS A 57 13.11 -27.60 6.45
C HIS A 57 11.87 -27.20 5.64
N VAL A 58 10.81 -26.73 6.31
CA VAL A 58 9.55 -26.31 5.68
C VAL A 58 9.64 -24.82 5.35
N LEU A 59 9.29 -24.49 4.10
CA LEU A 59 9.15 -23.11 3.67
C LEU A 59 7.79 -22.56 4.14
N LEU A 60 7.82 -21.52 4.96
CA LEU A 60 6.61 -20.82 5.38
C LEU A 60 6.14 -19.84 4.29
N THR A 61 4.85 -19.89 3.99
CA THR A 61 4.18 -18.98 3.04
C THR A 61 2.90 -18.45 3.66
N GLY A 62 2.64 -17.15 3.57
CA GLY A 62 1.43 -16.56 4.14
C GLY A 62 1.40 -15.04 4.04
N GLY A 63 0.39 -14.43 4.65
CA GLY A 63 0.32 -12.99 4.83
C GLY A 63 1.31 -12.48 5.88
N SER A 64 1.38 -11.16 6.06
CA SER A 64 2.30 -10.48 6.98
C SER A 64 2.18 -10.96 8.43
N ALA A 65 0.98 -11.32 8.88
CA ALA A 65 0.74 -11.80 10.24
C ALA A 65 1.61 -13.02 10.61
N LEU A 66 1.85 -13.93 9.67
CA LEU A 66 2.69 -15.11 9.90
C LEU A 66 4.15 -14.74 10.24
N ALA A 67 4.64 -13.61 9.72
CA ALA A 67 6.00 -13.15 9.99
C ALA A 67 6.16 -12.47 11.35
N MET A 68 5.07 -12.02 11.99
CA MET A 68 5.13 -11.21 13.22
C MET A 68 5.86 -11.88 14.39
N PRO A 69 5.68 -13.20 14.68
CA PRO A 69 6.39 -13.86 15.78
C PRO A 69 7.89 -14.14 15.49
N VAL A 70 8.31 -14.06 14.22
CA VAL A 70 9.63 -14.53 13.77
C VAL A 70 10.79 -13.75 14.42
N PRO A 71 10.80 -12.40 14.47
CA PRO A 71 11.92 -11.67 15.08
C PRO A 71 12.16 -12.05 16.55
N GLY A 72 11.09 -12.15 17.34
CA GLY A 72 11.17 -12.56 18.74
C GLY A 72 11.73 -13.99 18.90
N ARG A 73 11.32 -14.90 18.01
CA ARG A 73 11.84 -16.28 17.98
C ARG A 73 13.30 -16.39 17.56
N LEU A 74 13.74 -15.54 16.64
CA LEU A 74 15.13 -15.50 16.19
C LEU A 74 16.03 -14.72 17.16
N GLY A 75 15.49 -14.14 18.22
CA GLY A 75 16.24 -13.27 19.12
C GLY A 75 16.75 -11.99 18.42
N ILE A 76 16.10 -11.59 17.32
CA ILE A 76 16.42 -10.36 16.60
C ILE A 76 15.79 -9.22 17.41
N ALA A 77 16.55 -8.68 18.35
CA ALA A 77 16.22 -7.43 19.01
C ALA A 77 16.52 -6.27 18.07
N SER A 78 15.64 -5.26 18.02
CA SER A 78 16.00 -3.98 17.43
C SER A 78 17.08 -3.33 18.30
N GLN A 79 18.33 -3.42 17.85
CA GLN A 79 19.49 -2.81 18.54
C GLN A 79 19.83 -1.41 18.03
N ASN A 80 19.20 -0.98 16.94
CA ASN A 80 19.46 0.31 16.32
C ASN A 80 18.32 1.29 16.63
N THR A 81 18.69 2.53 16.95
CA THR A 81 17.78 3.67 16.82
C THR A 81 17.21 3.64 15.41
N SER A 82 15.87 3.68 15.25
CA SER A 82 15.28 3.90 13.93
C SER A 82 15.97 5.11 13.32
N PRO A 83 16.50 4.99 12.10
CA PRO A 83 16.91 6.17 11.38
C PRO A 83 15.75 7.15 11.38
N ASP A 84 16.07 8.43 11.48
CA ASP A 84 15.13 9.54 11.46
C ASP A 84 15.44 10.35 10.19
N PRO A 85 14.99 9.88 9.02
CA PRO A 85 15.23 10.58 7.78
C PRO A 85 14.34 11.82 7.76
N LYS A 86 14.92 12.97 7.45
CA LYS A 86 14.20 14.26 7.42
C LYS A 86 13.90 14.66 5.97
N PRO A 87 12.82 14.16 5.36
CA PRO A 87 12.41 14.60 4.03
C PRO A 87 12.05 16.09 4.05
N GLY A 88 12.20 16.76 2.91
CA GLY A 88 11.72 18.14 2.74
C GLY A 88 10.23 18.27 3.12
N PRO A 89 9.78 19.45 3.58
CA PRO A 89 8.46 19.61 4.19
C PRO A 89 7.30 19.52 3.20
N ARG A 90 7.55 19.80 1.91
CA ARG A 90 6.50 19.84 0.88
C ARG A 90 5.95 18.45 0.62
N ALA A 91 4.63 18.33 0.69
CA ALA A 91 3.91 17.09 0.56
C ALA A 91 2.88 17.10 -0.58
N ILE A 92 2.46 15.92 -1.01
CA ILE A 92 1.38 15.71 -1.97
C ILE A 92 0.67 14.39 -1.69
N VAL A 93 -0.65 14.38 -1.95
CA VAL A 93 -1.48 13.19 -1.87
C VAL A 93 -1.90 12.76 -3.28
N PHE A 94 -1.76 11.47 -3.58
CA PHE A 94 -2.24 10.83 -4.79
C PHE A 94 -3.28 9.77 -4.46
N SER A 95 -4.40 9.75 -5.16
CA SER A 95 -5.45 8.74 -4.94
C SER A 95 -6.02 8.18 -6.25
N GLY A 96 -5.59 6.99 -6.64
CA GLY A 96 -6.14 6.27 -7.79
C GLY A 96 -7.12 5.14 -7.41
N SER A 97 -7.12 4.71 -6.15
CA SER A 97 -8.05 3.67 -5.68
C SER A 97 -9.50 4.16 -5.65
N CYS A 98 -10.42 3.32 -6.13
CA CYS A 98 -11.86 3.55 -6.07
C CYS A 98 -12.55 2.72 -4.96
N SER A 99 -11.80 2.21 -3.99
CA SER A 99 -12.37 1.46 -2.86
C SER A 99 -13.29 2.32 -1.99
N GLN A 100 -14.20 1.69 -1.23
CA GLN A 100 -15.14 2.42 -0.39
C GLN A 100 -14.45 3.30 0.66
N MET A 101 -13.37 2.82 1.29
CA MET A 101 -12.63 3.63 2.26
C MET A 101 -11.89 4.78 1.58
N THR A 102 -11.28 4.55 0.41
CA THR A 102 -10.60 5.61 -0.35
C THR A 102 -11.57 6.72 -0.77
N GLN A 103 -12.79 6.38 -1.20
CA GLN A 103 -13.82 7.37 -1.50
C GLN A 103 -14.14 8.26 -0.29
N ARG A 104 -14.19 7.70 0.92
CA ARG A 104 -14.41 8.47 2.16
C ARG A 104 -13.20 9.35 2.51
N GLN A 105 -11.98 8.86 2.30
CA GLN A 105 -10.74 9.60 2.53
C GLN A 105 -10.63 10.81 1.59
N VAL A 106 -10.89 10.61 0.30
CA VAL A 106 -10.96 11.70 -0.68
C VAL A 106 -12.06 12.69 -0.30
N ALA A 107 -13.29 12.22 -0.06
CA ALA A 107 -14.41 13.09 0.31
C ALA A 107 -14.14 13.91 1.57
N HIS A 108 -13.34 13.40 2.51
CA HIS A 108 -12.91 14.15 3.69
C HIS A 108 -11.86 15.21 3.34
N TYR A 109 -10.80 14.83 2.61
CA TYR A 109 -9.63 15.69 2.37
C TYR A 109 -9.91 16.87 1.43
N VAL A 110 -10.77 16.68 0.42
CA VAL A 110 -11.17 17.74 -0.52
C VAL A 110 -11.93 18.90 0.14
N THR A 111 -12.41 18.72 1.38
CA THR A 111 -13.14 19.78 2.10
C THR A 111 -12.23 20.90 2.60
N SER A 112 -10.92 20.66 2.68
CA SER A 112 -9.97 21.59 3.30
C SER A 112 -8.65 21.75 2.56
N HIS A 113 -8.41 21.00 1.49
CA HIS A 113 -7.14 21.03 0.75
C HIS A 113 -7.37 21.24 -0.76
N PRO A 114 -6.46 21.95 -1.45
CA PRO A 114 -6.49 22.06 -2.91
C PRO A 114 -6.52 20.67 -3.54
N SER A 115 -7.48 20.45 -4.42
CA SER A 115 -7.72 19.13 -4.97
C SER A 115 -8.00 19.21 -6.46
N TYR A 116 -7.38 18.33 -7.23
CA TYR A 116 -7.54 18.22 -8.67
C TYR A 116 -7.97 16.81 -9.04
N GLN A 117 -9.14 16.69 -9.64
CA GLN A 117 -9.65 15.41 -10.13
C GLN A 117 -9.19 15.17 -11.56
N ILE A 118 -8.61 13.99 -11.82
CA ILE A 118 -8.37 13.50 -13.17
C ILE A 118 -9.37 12.39 -13.50
N THR A 119 -9.79 12.33 -14.75
CA THR A 119 -10.78 11.36 -15.26
C THR A 119 -10.24 10.68 -16.51
N PRO A 120 -10.22 9.32 -16.58
CA PRO A 120 -9.63 8.60 -17.71
C PRO A 120 -10.11 9.05 -19.09
N GLU A 121 -11.38 9.48 -19.20
CA GLU A 121 -12.03 9.87 -20.46
C GLU A 121 -11.46 11.13 -21.09
N THR A 122 -10.85 12.00 -20.27
CA THR A 122 -10.28 13.28 -20.70
C THR A 122 -8.78 13.34 -20.41
N LEU A 123 -8.17 12.20 -20.10
CA LEU A 123 -6.80 12.14 -19.63
C LEU A 123 -5.83 11.99 -20.80
N ASP A 124 -5.45 13.12 -21.37
CA ASP A 124 -4.43 13.24 -22.41
C ASP A 124 -3.20 14.03 -21.91
N ALA A 125 -2.24 14.28 -22.80
CA ALA A 125 -1.02 15.00 -22.47
C ALA A 125 -1.29 16.45 -22.03
N ASP A 126 -2.28 17.12 -22.63
CA ASP A 126 -2.64 18.50 -22.29
C ASP A 126 -3.33 18.57 -20.92
N ALA A 127 -4.17 17.58 -20.59
CA ALA A 127 -4.77 17.45 -19.26
C ALA A 127 -3.72 17.19 -18.17
N ILE A 128 -2.71 16.35 -18.45
CA ILE A 128 -1.58 16.13 -17.54
C ILE A 128 -0.79 17.44 -17.35
N ALA A 129 -0.48 18.15 -18.44
CA ALA A 129 0.22 19.43 -18.38
C ALA A 129 -0.58 20.47 -17.56
N ALA A 130 -1.89 20.59 -17.79
CA ALA A 130 -2.76 21.49 -17.05
C ALA A 130 -2.80 21.17 -15.54
N CYS A 131 -2.78 19.87 -15.18
CA CYS A 131 -2.69 19.46 -13.78
C CYS A 131 -1.34 19.83 -13.16
N ILE A 132 -0.23 19.71 -13.91
CA ILE A 132 1.11 20.10 -13.46
C ILE A 132 1.21 21.62 -13.31
N ASP A 133 0.66 22.39 -14.25
CA ASP A 133 0.62 23.85 -14.17
C ASP A 133 -0.22 24.32 -12.97
N TRP A 134 -1.36 23.67 -12.74
CA TRP A 134 -2.16 23.90 -11.53
C TRP A 134 -1.34 23.63 -10.27
N LEU A 135 -0.61 22.50 -10.22
CA LEU A 135 0.24 22.14 -9.08
C LEU A 135 1.33 23.19 -8.83
N GLN A 136 1.92 23.75 -9.88
CA GLN A 136 2.94 24.81 -9.80
C GLN A 136 2.38 26.14 -9.29
N SER A 137 1.08 26.39 -9.49
CA SER A 137 0.42 27.63 -9.08
C SER A 137 0.12 27.70 -7.58
N LEU A 138 0.18 26.57 -6.87
CA LEU A 138 -0.14 26.46 -5.45
C LEU A 138 0.97 27.02 -4.56
N ASP A 139 0.58 27.50 -3.39
CA ASP A 139 1.52 27.99 -2.38
C ASP A 139 2.36 26.82 -1.83
N SER A 140 3.62 27.10 -1.50
CA SER A 140 4.55 26.06 -1.00
C SER A 140 4.13 25.41 0.32
N THR A 141 3.19 26.02 1.05
CA THR A 141 2.61 25.53 2.30
C THR A 141 1.39 24.65 2.10
N GLU A 142 0.82 24.63 0.89
CA GLU A 142 -0.35 23.79 0.59
C GLU A 142 0.07 22.34 0.34
N THR A 143 -0.76 21.40 0.79
CA THR A 143 -0.61 19.98 0.49
C THR A 143 -1.75 19.52 -0.42
N PRO A 144 -1.53 19.47 -1.74
CA PRO A 144 -2.58 19.17 -2.69
C PRO A 144 -2.91 17.68 -2.77
N LEU A 145 -4.14 17.39 -3.21
CA LEU A 145 -4.60 16.07 -3.60
C LEU A 145 -4.83 15.99 -5.10
N ILE A 146 -4.18 15.03 -5.76
CA ILE A 146 -4.50 14.60 -7.13
C ILE A 146 -5.23 13.26 -7.05
N TYR A 147 -6.43 13.18 -7.61
CA TYR A 147 -7.23 11.95 -7.50
C TYR A 147 -7.96 11.54 -8.77
N ALA A 148 -7.99 10.23 -9.02
CA ALA A 148 -8.85 9.58 -10.00
C ALA A 148 -9.97 8.76 -9.33
N THR A 149 -10.04 8.79 -7.99
CA THR A 149 -11.08 8.12 -7.21
C THR A 149 -12.47 8.56 -7.67
N ALA A 150 -13.28 7.60 -8.09
CA ALA A 150 -14.63 7.83 -8.59
C ALA A 150 -15.62 6.82 -7.99
N SER A 151 -16.92 7.08 -8.18
CA SER A 151 -17.97 6.14 -7.76
C SER A 151 -17.90 4.84 -8.57
N PRO A 152 -18.42 3.72 -8.04
CA PRO A 152 -18.48 2.46 -8.79
C PRO A 152 -19.20 2.59 -10.13
N GLU A 153 -20.20 3.46 -10.23
CA GLU A 153 -20.95 3.74 -11.45
C GLU A 153 -20.08 4.47 -12.48
N SER A 154 -19.35 5.50 -12.07
CA SER A 154 -18.41 6.22 -12.94
C SER A 154 -17.30 5.31 -13.43
N VAL A 155 -16.69 4.50 -12.55
CA VAL A 155 -15.65 3.54 -12.95
C VAL A 155 -16.17 2.57 -14.00
N LYS A 156 -17.39 2.03 -13.83
CA LYS A 156 -18.00 1.14 -14.84
C LYS A 156 -18.23 1.84 -16.17
N ALA A 157 -18.65 3.11 -16.14
CA ALA A 157 -18.85 3.89 -17.36
C ALA A 157 -17.52 4.12 -18.10
N SER A 158 -16.46 4.50 -17.39
CA SER A 158 -15.11 4.67 -17.96
C SER A 158 -14.60 3.37 -18.57
N GLN A 159 -14.73 2.27 -17.84
CA GLN A 159 -14.30 0.94 -18.28
C GLN A 159 -15.11 0.43 -19.47
N ALA A 160 -16.38 0.79 -19.59
CA ALA A 160 -17.20 0.47 -20.75
C ALA A 160 -16.79 1.25 -22.01
N SER A 161 -16.33 2.50 -21.84
CA SER A 161 -15.90 3.35 -22.96
C SER A 161 -14.47 3.06 -23.43
N LEU A 162 -13.55 2.83 -22.50
CA LEU A 162 -12.10 2.72 -22.77
C LEU A 162 -11.57 1.29 -22.64
N GLY A 163 -12.29 0.41 -21.95
CA GLY A 163 -11.76 -0.87 -21.51
C GLY A 163 -11.09 -0.80 -20.15
N VAL A 164 -11.18 -1.89 -19.38
CA VAL A 164 -10.71 -1.95 -17.99
C VAL A 164 -9.21 -1.68 -17.86
N SER A 165 -8.40 -2.35 -18.69
CA SER A 165 -6.94 -2.25 -18.64
C SER A 165 -6.44 -0.89 -19.10
N GLU A 166 -7.06 -0.33 -20.13
CA GLU A 166 -6.63 0.95 -20.73
C GLU A 166 -6.97 2.11 -19.81
N ALA A 167 -8.17 2.15 -19.23
CA ALA A 167 -8.55 3.17 -18.25
C ALA A 167 -7.62 3.20 -17.03
N GLY A 168 -7.22 2.02 -16.52
CA GLY A 168 -6.25 1.92 -15.42
C GLY A 168 -4.87 2.42 -15.82
N ALA A 169 -4.35 1.96 -16.96
CA ALA A 169 -3.03 2.34 -17.45
C ALA A 169 -2.89 3.86 -17.72
N LEU A 170 -3.94 4.50 -18.23
CA LEU A 170 -3.97 5.96 -18.44
C LEU A 170 -3.84 6.71 -17.11
N VAL A 171 -4.59 6.30 -16.08
CA VAL A 171 -4.51 6.91 -14.75
C VAL A 171 -3.13 6.68 -14.14
N GLU A 172 -2.60 5.47 -14.21
CA GLU A 172 -1.25 5.15 -13.70
C GLU A 172 -0.17 6.00 -14.38
N HIS A 173 -0.23 6.15 -15.70
CA HIS A 173 0.71 6.98 -16.46
C HIS A 173 0.64 8.46 -16.09
N ALA A 174 -0.57 9.00 -15.94
CA ALA A 174 -0.74 10.39 -15.50
C ALA A 174 -0.21 10.61 -14.08
N MET A 175 -0.56 9.73 -13.14
CA MET A 175 -0.09 9.81 -11.75
C MET A 175 1.43 9.72 -11.67
N ALA A 176 2.07 8.84 -12.45
CA ALA A 176 3.52 8.75 -12.57
C ALA A 176 4.15 10.07 -13.07
N SER A 177 3.59 10.64 -14.14
CA SER A 177 4.08 11.89 -14.74
C SER A 177 3.94 13.09 -13.78
N ILE A 178 2.80 13.20 -13.12
CA ILE A 178 2.52 14.26 -12.15
C ILE A 178 3.40 14.08 -10.91
N ALA A 179 3.63 12.85 -10.43
CA ALA A 179 4.53 12.58 -9.31
C ALA A 179 5.98 12.96 -9.62
N GLN A 180 6.46 12.70 -10.84
CA GLN A 180 7.79 13.13 -11.27
C GLN A 180 7.90 14.66 -11.31
N ALA A 181 6.89 15.35 -11.84
CA ALA A 181 6.84 16.81 -11.83
C ALA A 181 6.77 17.39 -10.40
N ALA A 182 5.97 16.80 -9.51
CA ALA A 182 5.88 17.15 -8.09
C ALA A 182 7.24 17.04 -7.40
N TYR A 183 7.96 15.93 -7.64
CA TYR A 183 9.31 15.73 -7.13
C TYR A 183 10.31 16.78 -7.66
N GLN A 184 10.25 17.12 -8.95
CA GLN A 184 11.06 18.18 -9.54
C GLN A 184 10.76 19.57 -8.95
N GLN A 185 9.52 19.78 -8.48
CA GLN A 185 9.11 21.00 -7.77
C GLN A 185 9.49 21.00 -6.27
N GLY A 186 10.18 19.98 -5.79
CA GLY A 186 10.70 19.92 -4.41
C GLY A 186 9.79 19.22 -3.41
N MET A 187 8.73 18.54 -3.86
CA MET A 187 7.94 17.68 -2.98
C MET A 187 8.76 16.43 -2.58
N ARG A 188 8.72 16.09 -1.29
CA ARG A 188 9.49 14.97 -0.71
C ARG A 188 8.65 14.05 0.16
N ARG A 189 7.39 14.38 0.40
CA ARG A 189 6.44 13.55 1.16
C ARG A 189 5.27 13.18 0.26
N PHE A 190 5.09 11.89 0.00
CA PHE A 190 4.11 11.38 -0.94
C PHE A 190 3.17 10.41 -0.24
N VAL A 191 1.91 10.77 -0.10
CA VAL A 191 0.86 9.86 0.41
C VAL A 191 0.11 9.31 -0.79
N VAL A 192 0.12 7.99 -1.00
CA VAL A 192 -0.42 7.37 -2.21
C VAL A 192 -1.46 6.30 -1.84
N ALA A 193 -2.67 6.41 -2.40
CA ALA A 193 -3.75 5.47 -2.22
C ALA A 193 -4.07 4.67 -3.49
N GLY A 194 -3.90 3.34 -3.39
CA GLY A 194 -4.09 2.38 -4.49
C GLY A 194 -2.79 1.62 -4.77
N GLY A 195 -2.88 0.30 -4.97
CA GLY A 195 -1.68 -0.54 -5.15
C GLY A 195 -0.98 -0.26 -6.48
N GLU A 196 -1.75 -0.19 -7.55
CA GLU A 196 -1.32 0.12 -8.89
C GLU A 196 -0.75 1.55 -8.96
N THR A 197 -1.45 2.52 -8.36
CA THR A 197 -0.97 3.90 -8.24
C THR A 197 0.32 4.00 -7.43
N SER A 198 0.43 3.25 -6.33
CA SER A 198 1.65 3.18 -5.52
C SER A 198 2.82 2.64 -6.34
N GLY A 199 2.60 1.59 -7.13
CA GLY A 199 3.59 1.04 -8.06
C GLY A 199 4.04 2.07 -9.10
N ALA A 200 3.09 2.73 -9.77
CA ALA A 200 3.39 3.73 -10.80
C ALA A 200 4.18 4.93 -10.23
N VAL A 201 3.77 5.47 -9.07
CA VAL A 201 4.45 6.59 -8.41
C VAL A 201 5.85 6.21 -7.95
N THR A 202 6.01 5.08 -7.26
CA THR A 202 7.34 4.65 -6.78
C THR A 202 8.30 4.37 -7.93
N GLN A 203 7.82 3.76 -9.02
CA GLN A 203 8.62 3.53 -10.21
C GLN A 203 9.05 4.85 -10.89
N ALA A 204 8.13 5.81 -11.03
CA ALA A 204 8.42 7.11 -11.61
C ALA A 204 9.43 7.93 -10.81
N LEU A 205 9.42 7.78 -9.49
CA LEU A 205 10.38 8.40 -8.57
C LEU A 205 11.71 7.62 -8.48
N GLY A 206 11.86 6.49 -9.18
CA GLY A 206 13.10 5.70 -9.18
C GLY A 206 13.39 4.99 -7.85
N ILE A 207 12.36 4.69 -7.06
CA ILE A 207 12.49 4.05 -5.75
C ILE A 207 12.67 2.54 -5.92
N THR A 208 13.87 2.05 -5.64
CA THR A 208 14.21 0.61 -5.74
C THR A 208 14.35 -0.08 -4.39
N GLU A 209 14.57 0.70 -3.34
CA GLU A 209 14.72 0.24 -1.97
C GLU A 209 14.10 1.25 -1.02
N VAL A 210 13.61 0.75 0.11
CA VAL A 210 13.03 1.59 1.14
C VAL A 210 13.48 1.13 2.52
N MET A 211 13.54 2.09 3.43
CA MET A 211 13.66 1.89 4.85
C MET A 211 12.26 2.01 5.48
N ILE A 212 11.88 1.04 6.30
CA ILE A 212 10.59 1.05 7.00
C ILE A 212 10.68 1.99 8.21
N GLY A 213 9.75 2.93 8.29
CA GLY A 213 9.60 3.90 9.37
C GLY A 213 8.42 3.60 10.29
N GLU A 214 7.90 4.66 10.91
CA GLU A 214 6.77 4.59 11.84
C GLU A 214 5.47 4.14 11.16
N GLU A 215 4.66 3.36 11.90
CA GLU A 215 3.36 2.89 11.42
C GLU A 215 2.30 4.00 11.53
N ILE A 216 1.69 4.37 10.39
CA ILE A 216 0.60 5.36 10.35
C ILE A 216 -0.71 4.72 10.79
N CYS A 217 -0.99 3.53 10.25
CA CYS A 217 -2.10 2.67 10.63
C CYS A 217 -1.72 1.21 10.34
N PRO A 218 -2.45 0.22 10.90
CA PRO A 218 -2.09 -1.19 10.75
C PRO A 218 -1.82 -1.61 9.30
N GLY A 219 -0.57 -1.98 9.00
CA GLY A 219 -0.11 -2.43 7.69
C GLY A 219 0.28 -1.32 6.71
N VAL A 220 0.31 -0.05 7.14
CA VAL A 220 0.75 1.09 6.31
C VAL A 220 1.72 1.96 7.12
N PRO A 221 3.03 1.68 7.05
CA PRO A 221 4.05 2.56 7.61
C PRO A 221 4.43 3.68 6.64
N TRP A 222 5.04 4.73 7.20
CA TRP A 222 5.94 5.56 6.42
C TRP A 222 7.12 4.71 5.96
N VAL A 223 7.54 4.90 4.72
CA VAL A 223 8.77 4.31 4.19
C VAL A 223 9.62 5.40 3.55
N TYR A 224 10.93 5.26 3.63
CA TYR A 224 11.87 6.27 3.16
C TYR A 224 12.78 5.68 2.08
N GLY A 225 12.89 6.36 0.95
CA GLY A 225 13.79 5.98 -0.15
C GLY A 225 14.53 7.19 -0.72
N GLY A 226 15.29 6.97 -1.79
CA GLY A 226 16.11 8.00 -2.42
C GLY A 226 17.54 8.06 -1.88
N LEU A 227 18.25 9.15 -2.20
CA LEU A 227 19.66 9.34 -1.83
C LEU A 227 19.76 9.99 -0.44
N GLN A 228 20.92 9.86 0.24
CA GLN A 228 21.13 10.44 1.58
C GLN A 228 20.81 11.93 1.69
N ASN A 229 21.07 12.72 0.63
CA ASN A 229 20.82 14.16 0.61
C ASN A 229 19.48 14.52 -0.06
N ASP A 230 18.67 13.53 -0.42
CA ASP A 230 17.43 13.73 -1.16
C ASP A 230 16.41 12.64 -0.83
N VAL A 231 16.11 12.52 0.46
CA VAL A 231 15.20 11.51 0.99
C VAL A 231 13.76 11.82 0.60
N ILE A 232 13.06 10.80 0.13
CA ILE A 232 11.64 10.81 -0.16
C ILE A 232 10.94 9.95 0.89
N ALA A 233 9.94 10.52 1.56
CA ALA A 233 9.01 9.79 2.41
C ALA A 233 7.77 9.39 1.61
N LEU A 234 7.34 8.15 1.75
CA LEU A 234 6.21 7.54 1.05
C LEU A 234 5.29 6.85 2.04
N ALA A 235 3.99 7.12 1.94
CA ALA A 235 2.95 6.35 2.61
C ALA A 235 2.15 5.61 1.54
N LEU A 236 2.40 4.31 1.37
CA LEU A 236 1.84 3.49 0.29
C LEU A 236 0.64 2.68 0.79
N LYS A 237 -0.56 3.20 0.58
CA LYS A 237 -1.78 2.69 1.18
C LYS A 237 -2.60 1.86 0.19
N SER A 238 -2.85 0.59 0.52
CA SER A 238 -3.84 -0.21 -0.20
C SER A 238 -5.27 0.32 0.03
N GLY A 239 -6.18 0.08 -0.92
CA GLY A 239 -7.47 0.79 -1.01
C GLY A 239 -8.28 0.82 0.29
N ASN A 240 -8.51 -0.32 0.95
CA ASN A 240 -9.41 -0.41 2.11
C ASN A 240 -8.78 -0.07 3.47
N PHE A 241 -7.50 0.30 3.52
CA PHE A 241 -6.78 0.58 4.77
C PHE A 241 -7.03 2.00 5.30
N GLY A 242 -6.83 2.18 6.60
CA GLY A 242 -6.90 3.48 7.27
C GLY A 242 -8.31 3.97 7.60
N THR A 243 -8.36 5.13 8.25
CA THR A 243 -9.58 5.87 8.62
C THR A 243 -9.96 6.89 7.54
N PRO A 244 -11.14 7.52 7.62
CA PRO A 244 -11.48 8.65 6.73
C PRO A 244 -10.49 9.83 6.80
N THR A 245 -9.79 10.00 7.93
CA THR A 245 -8.80 11.07 8.17
C THR A 245 -7.38 10.70 7.75
N PHE A 246 -7.16 9.48 7.22
CA PHE A 246 -5.84 8.90 6.99
C PHE A 246 -4.84 9.84 6.30
N PHE A 247 -5.24 10.59 5.27
CA PHE A 247 -4.33 11.49 4.56
C PHE A 247 -3.76 12.58 5.48
N SER A 248 -4.61 13.20 6.30
CA SER A 248 -4.18 14.20 7.28
C SER A 248 -3.39 13.56 8.42
N ASP A 249 -3.84 12.41 8.92
CA ASP A 249 -3.18 11.67 10.01
C ASP A 249 -1.74 11.29 9.61
N ALA A 250 -1.55 10.83 8.37
CA ALA A 250 -0.23 10.48 7.83
C ALA A 250 0.72 11.69 7.81
N LEU A 251 0.23 12.83 7.33
CA LEU A 251 1.04 14.06 7.20
C LEU A 251 1.41 14.65 8.56
N ALA A 252 0.46 14.64 9.51
CA ALA A 252 0.67 15.17 10.86
C ALA A 252 1.83 14.47 11.59
N LEU A 253 2.03 13.17 11.36
CA LEU A 253 3.16 12.41 11.94
C LEU A 253 4.53 12.95 11.51
N LEU A 254 4.63 13.57 10.34
CA LEU A 254 5.88 14.18 9.84
C LEU A 254 5.98 15.70 10.13
N GLU A 255 4.97 16.28 10.77
CA GLU A 255 4.94 17.68 11.19
C GLU A 255 5.21 17.84 12.70
N SER A 256 4.98 16.79 13.48
CA SER A 256 5.14 16.77 14.94
C SER A 256 6.59 16.72 15.45
N GLU A 257 7.58 17.08 14.63
CA GLU A 257 9.00 17.19 15.01
C GLU A 257 9.58 18.60 14.86
#